data_AF-A0A0Q9ZIT4-F1
#
_entry.id   AF-A0A0Q9ZIT4-F1
#
_cell.length_a   1.000
_cell.length_b   1.000
_cell.length_c   1.000
_cell.angle_alpha   90.00
_cell.angle_beta   90.00
_cell.angle_gamma   90.00
#
_symmetry.space_group_name_H-M   'P 1'
#
loop_
_entity.id
_entity.type
_entity.pdbx_description
1 polymer ?
#
loop_
_entity_poly.entity_id
_entity_poly.type
_entity_poly.pdbx_seq_one_letter_code
_entity_poly.pdbx_strand_id
1 'polypeptide(L)'
;MTTDPYQSLVKHLTNCTDSADIEKLLSALLTDKEQHDIANRIRIFDLLDRGITQRDISEQLGVGIATVSRGAKAKQSHDVSALLATHRDRS
;
A
#
# COMPACT_ATOMS: atom_id res chain seq x y z
N MET A 1 -25.69 -6.40 -18.16
CA MET A 1 -25.21 -5.94 -16.84
C MET A 1 -23.80 -5.45 -17.02
N THR A 2 -23.54 -4.16 -16.82
CA THR A 2 -22.19 -3.59 -16.90
C THR A 2 -21.47 -3.99 -15.63
N THR A 3 -20.52 -4.91 -15.73
CA THR A 3 -19.69 -5.30 -14.58
C THR A 3 -18.87 -4.10 -14.15
N ASP A 4 -18.90 -3.75 -12.87
CA ASP A 4 -18.01 -2.72 -12.31
C ASP A 4 -16.54 -3.12 -12.60
N PRO A 5 -15.79 -2.31 -13.37
CA PRO A 5 -14.39 -2.62 -13.70
C PRO A 5 -13.53 -2.78 -12.45
N TYR A 6 -13.81 -2.02 -11.39
CA TYR A 6 -13.08 -2.11 -10.14
C TYR A 6 -13.33 -3.46 -9.45
N GLN A 7 -14.59 -3.87 -9.33
CA GLN A 7 -14.94 -5.19 -8.79
C GLN A 7 -14.36 -6.34 -9.64
N SER A 8 -14.28 -6.14 -10.95
CA SER A 8 -13.66 -7.11 -11.88
C SER A 8 -12.16 -7.26 -11.63
N LEU A 9 -11.45 -6.14 -11.40
CA LEU A 9 -10.03 -6.14 -11.03
C LEU A 9 -9.82 -6.86 -9.70
N VAL A 10 -10.61 -6.55 -8.67
CA VAL A 10 -10.52 -7.22 -7.36
C VAL A 10 -10.69 -8.73 -7.51
N LYS A 11 -11.72 -9.17 -8.25
CA LYS A 11 -11.96 -10.59 -8.50
C LYS A 11 -10.82 -11.24 -9.31
N HIS A 12 -10.22 -10.52 -10.25
CA HIS A 12 -9.09 -11.03 -11.00
C HIS A 12 -7.87 -11.25 -10.08
N LEU A 13 -7.54 -10.25 -9.24
CA LEU A 13 -6.43 -10.34 -8.28
C LEU A 13 -6.60 -11.51 -7.30
N THR A 14 -7.82 -11.81 -6.85
CA THR A 14 -8.07 -12.96 -5.95
C THR A 14 -7.88 -14.33 -6.60
N ASN A 15 -7.94 -14.42 -7.93
CA ASN A 15 -7.75 -15.68 -8.66
C ASN A 15 -6.32 -15.85 -9.19
N CYS A 16 -5.46 -14.83 -9.03
CA CYS A 16 -4.10 -14.86 -9.51
C CYS A 16 -3.22 -15.64 -8.52
N THR A 17 -2.57 -16.70 -8.99
CA THR A 17 -1.70 -17.57 -8.18
C THR A 17 -0.20 -17.32 -8.41
N ASP A 18 0.15 -16.49 -9.40
CA ASP A 18 1.52 -16.13 -9.75
C ASP A 18 1.75 -14.63 -9.49
N SER A 19 2.77 -14.31 -8.69
CA SER A 19 3.15 -12.93 -8.42
C SER A 19 3.61 -12.18 -9.68
N ALA A 20 4.18 -12.87 -10.67
CA ALA A 20 4.64 -12.26 -11.91
C ALA A 20 3.48 -11.69 -12.75
N ASP A 21 2.33 -12.38 -12.74
CA ASP A 21 1.12 -11.91 -13.41
C ASP A 21 0.52 -10.68 -12.72
N ILE A 22 0.54 -10.66 -11.39
CA ILE A 22 0.12 -9.49 -10.60
C ILE A 22 1.03 -8.29 -10.89
N GLU A 23 2.36 -8.50 -10.89
CA GLU A 23 3.34 -7.44 -11.16
C GLU A 23 3.16 -6.86 -12.57
N LYS A 24 2.99 -7.71 -13.58
CA LYS A 24 2.73 -7.29 -14.96
C LYS A 24 1.43 -6.49 -15.08
N LEU A 25 0.36 -6.94 -14.41
CA LEU A 25 -0.92 -6.25 -14.41
C LEU A 25 -0.81 -4.86 -13.76
N LEU A 26 -0.23 -4.78 -12.56
CA LEU A 26 -0.08 -3.50 -11.85
C LEU A 26 0.84 -2.54 -12.61
N SER A 27 1.89 -3.06 -13.26
CA SER A 27 2.79 -2.26 -14.12
C SER A 27 2.10 -1.70 -15.35
N ALA A 28 1.07 -2.39 -15.86
CA ALA A 28 0.27 -1.89 -16.98
C ALA A 28 -0.80 -0.87 -16.56
N LEU A 29 -1.30 -0.95 -15.32
CA LEU A 29 -2.37 -0.10 -14.81
C LEU A 29 -1.88 1.17 -14.11
N LEU A 30 -0.69 1.12 -13.51
CA LEU A 30 -0.14 2.16 -12.65
C LEU A 30 1.12 2.75 -13.24
N THR A 31 1.24 4.06 -13.18
CA THR A 31 2.49 4.76 -13.45
C THR A 31 3.55 4.42 -12.39
N ASP A 32 4.83 4.58 -12.72
CA ASP A 32 5.94 4.42 -11.77
C ASP A 32 5.75 5.26 -10.50
N LYS A 33 5.18 6.46 -10.67
CA LYS A 33 4.86 7.36 -9.56
C LYS A 33 3.78 6.77 -8.64
N GLU A 34 2.71 6.22 -9.21
CA GLU A 34 1.63 5.62 -8.41
C GLU A 34 2.09 4.36 -7.68
N GLN A 35 2.93 3.54 -8.32
CA GLN A 35 3.56 2.39 -7.67
C GLN A 35 4.42 2.83 -6.48
N HIS A 36 5.25 3.86 -6.67
CA HIS A 36 6.05 4.44 -5.59
C HIS A 36 5.18 5.02 -4.46
N ASP A 37 4.09 5.71 -4.79
CA ASP A 37 3.17 6.28 -3.81
C ASP A 37 2.45 5.18 -3.01
N ILE A 38 2.10 4.04 -3.63
CA ILE A 38 1.55 2.86 -2.93
C ILE A 38 2.62 2.23 -2.01
N ALA A 39 3.84 2.05 -2.50
CA ALA A 39 4.94 1.52 -1.69
C ALA A 39 5.22 2.38 -0.45
N ASN A 40 5.20 3.71 -0.60
CA ASN A 40 5.35 4.64 0.52
C ASN A 40 4.19 4.53 1.51
N ARG A 41 2.94 4.32 1.05
CA ARG A 41 1.80 4.11 1.95
C ARG A 41 1.96 2.84 2.80
N ILE A 42 2.40 1.74 2.20
CA ILE A 42 2.70 0.49 2.92
C ILE A 42 3.76 0.77 4.00
N ARG A 43 4.87 1.42 3.60
CA ARG A 43 5.97 1.77 4.52
C ARG A 43 5.52 2.68 5.67
N ILE A 44 4.66 3.66 5.40
CA ILE A 44 4.09 4.53 6.44
C ILE A 44 3.34 3.69 7.47
N PHE A 45 2.54 2.72 7.04
CA PHE A 45 1.74 1.90 7.95
C PHE A 45 2.65 1.03 8.82
N ASP A 46 3.67 0.42 8.23
CA ASP A 46 4.67 -0.39 8.94
C ASP A 46 5.43 0.41 10.00
N LEU A 47 5.90 1.62 9.65
CA LEU A 47 6.65 2.47 10.56
C LEU A 47 5.77 3.01 11.70
N LEU A 48 4.50 3.33 11.40
CA LEU A 48 3.53 3.69 12.44
C LEU A 48 3.26 2.53 13.40
N ASP A 49 3.16 1.29 12.88
CA ASP A 49 3.02 0.08 13.72
C ASP A 49 4.25 -0.16 14.61
N ARG A 50 5.43 0.28 14.18
CA ARG A 50 6.66 0.25 14.97
C ARG A 50 6.79 1.41 15.96
N GLY A 51 5.80 2.29 16.05
CA GLY A 51 5.80 3.44 16.97
C GLY A 51 6.69 4.60 16.53
N ILE A 52 7.14 4.64 15.27
CA ILE A 52 7.93 5.75 14.74
C ILE A 52 7.04 6.99 14.60
N THR A 53 7.57 8.17 14.95
CA THR A 53 6.78 9.41 14.88
C THR A 53 6.49 9.82 13.45
N GLN A 54 5.37 10.50 13.20
CA GLN A 54 5.01 10.94 11.84
C GLN A 54 6.08 11.86 11.22
N ARG A 55 6.78 12.63 12.06
CA ARG A 55 7.86 13.51 11.62
C ARG A 55 9.07 12.72 11.16
N ASP A 56 9.51 11.74 11.94
CA ASP A 56 10.65 10.89 11.56
C ASP A 56 10.33 10.08 10.30
N ILE A 57 9.09 9.61 10.14
CA ILE A 57 8.64 8.94 8.92
C ILE A 57 8.69 9.88 7.71
N SER A 58 8.23 11.13 7.89
CA SER A 58 8.25 12.16 6.83
C SER A 58 9.68 12.42 6.36
N GLU A 59 10.62 12.55 7.30
CA GLU A 59 12.04 12.76 7.03
C GLU A 59 12.68 11.51 6.38
N GLN A 60 12.42 10.31 6.92
CA GLN A 60 12.99 9.05 6.43
C GLN A 60 12.53 8.71 5.00
N LEU A 61 11.27 8.98 4.66
CA LEU A 61 10.70 8.65 3.35
C LEU A 61 10.76 9.80 2.35
N GLY A 62 11.21 10.99 2.78
CA GLY A 62 11.24 12.18 1.93
C GLY A 62 9.87 12.63 1.46
N VAL A 63 8.81 12.32 2.22
CA VAL A 63 7.42 12.70 1.91
C VAL A 63 6.95 13.80 2.85
N GLY A 64 6.03 14.65 2.40
CA GLY A 64 5.48 15.71 3.27
C GLY A 64 4.68 15.14 4.46
N ILE A 65 4.72 15.86 5.59
CA ILE A 65 4.04 15.46 6.84
C ILE A 65 2.54 15.16 6.63
N ALA A 66 1.86 15.91 5.76
CA ALA A 66 0.45 15.70 5.46
C ALA A 66 0.16 14.32 4.84
N THR A 67 1.12 13.75 4.09
CA THR A 67 1.01 12.39 3.55
C THR A 67 1.05 11.36 4.66
N VAL A 68 1.95 11.53 5.64
CA VAL A 68 2.06 10.64 6.79
C VAL A 68 0.84 10.76 7.70
N SER A 69 0.34 11.97 7.96
CA SER A 69 -0.86 12.17 8.78
C SER A 69 -2.11 11.55 8.16
N ARG A 70 -2.27 11.63 6.83
CA ARG A 70 -3.33 10.91 6.12
C ARG A 70 -3.18 9.39 6.26
N GLY A 71 -1.95 8.89 6.19
CA GLY A 71 -1.65 7.47 6.41
C GLY A 71 -2.04 7.01 7.82
N ALA A 72 -1.67 7.77 8.85
CA ALA A 72 -2.02 7.48 10.23
C ALA A 72 -3.54 7.43 10.45
N LYS A 73 -4.28 8.39 9.88
CA LYS A 73 -5.74 8.39 9.94
C LYS A 73 -6.34 7.18 9.21
N ALA A 74 -5.85 6.87 8.01
CA ALA A 74 -6.35 5.74 7.22
C ALA A 74 -6.14 4.40 7.94
N LYS A 75 -4.98 4.20 8.56
CA LYS A 75 -4.64 3.03 9.39
C LYS A 75 -5.56 2.91 10.62
N GLN A 76 -5.93 4.03 11.25
CA GLN A 76 -6.88 4.00 12.37
C GLN A 76 -8.30 3.61 11.91
N SER A 77 -8.69 4.02 10.69
CA SER A 77 -10.03 3.73 10.14
C SER A 77 -10.17 2.36 9.52
N HIS A 78 -9.07 1.71 9.09
CA HIS A 78 -9.08 0.40 8.46
C HIS A 78 -8.07 -0.50 9.15
N ASP A 79 -8.55 -1.58 9.77
CA ASP A 79 -7.66 -2.61 10.30
C ASP A 79 -7.10 -3.46 9.14
N VAL A 80 -6.00 -2.97 8.58
CA VAL A 80 -5.24 -3.64 7.50
C VAL A 80 -3.88 -4.11 8.00
N SER A 81 -3.58 -3.97 9.30
CA SER A 81 -2.28 -4.30 9.86
C SER A 81 -1.94 -5.78 9.67
N ALA A 82 -2.93 -6.68 9.69
CA ALA A 82 -2.73 -8.10 9.37
C ALA A 82 -2.38 -8.33 7.89
N LEU A 83 -2.98 -7.57 6.97
CA LEU A 83 -2.75 -7.70 5.52
C LEU A 83 -1.37 -7.18 5.10
N LEU A 84 -0.85 -6.17 5.82
CA LEU A 84 0.48 -5.62 5.56
C LEU A 84 1.59 -6.34 6.35
N ALA A 85 1.22 -7.19 7.31
CA ALA A 85 2.17 -7.91 8.15
C ALA A 85 3.08 -8.86 7.36
N THR A 86 2.62 -9.38 6.23
CA THR A 86 3.35 -10.32 5.37
C THR A 86 4.68 -9.78 4.83
N HIS A 87 4.91 -8.47 4.89
CA HIS A 87 6.19 -7.87 4.51
C HIS A 87 7.21 -7.78 5.69
N ARG A 88 6.84 -8.17 6.92
CA ARG A 88 7.71 -8.06 8.11
C ARG A 88 8.79 -9.15 8.23
N ASP A 89 8.66 -10.28 7.54
CA ASP A 89 9.54 -11.45 7.72
C ASP A 89 10.82 -11.48 6.85
N ARG A 90 11.25 -10.34 6.29
CA ARG A 90 12.56 -10.23 5.66
C ARG A 90 13.37 -9.10 6.30
N SER A 91 14.01 -9.41 7.42
CA SER A 91 15.22 -8.73 7.92
C SER A 91 16.21 -9.77 8.36
#